data_AF-A0AAX0IV63-F1
#
_entry.id   AF-A0AAX0IV63-F1
#
_cell.length_a   1.000
_cell.length_b   1.000
_cell.length_c   1.000
_cell.angle_alpha   90.00
_cell.angle_beta   90.00
_cell.angle_gamma   90.00
#
_symmetry.space_group_name_H-M   'P 1'
#
loop_
_entity.id
_entity.type
_entity.pdbx_description
1 polymer ?
#
loop_
_entity_poly.entity_id
_entity_poly.type
_entity_poly.pdbx_seq_one_letter_code
_entity_poly.pdbx_strand_id
1 'polypeptide(L)'
;MVEIKNDLLVATEQSSMLSSAISELDNSNSVTKDMQSKLNGNEKAKELIEKSFDISKAVSQVMKTMSNNLLTTSQSFHEKDVQLENQIDNLQLGNNEGFTLNGPVKQ
;
A
#
# COMPACT_ATOMS: atom_id res chain seq x y z
N MET A 1 -28.07 0.35 1.93
CA MET A 1 -26.96 -0.62 1.76
C MET A 1 -25.70 0.20 1.64
N VAL A 2 -24.69 -0.03 2.50
CA VAL A 2 -23.38 0.61 2.34
C VAL A 2 -22.67 -0.15 1.23
N GLU A 3 -22.14 0.55 0.23
CA GLU A 3 -21.38 -0.06 -0.85
C GLU A 3 -20.04 -0.53 -0.27
N ILE A 4 -19.82 -1.85 -0.24
CA ILE A 4 -18.54 -2.43 0.18
C ILE A 4 -17.69 -2.56 -1.09
N LYS A 5 -17.06 -1.45 -1.49
CA LYS A 5 -16.06 -1.40 -2.56
C LYS A 5 -14.75 -0.85 -2.02
N ASN A 6 -13.65 -1.32 -2.57
CA ASN A 6 -12.31 -0.83 -2.26
C ASN A 6 -12.14 0.60 -2.77
N ASP A 7 -11.73 1.49 -1.87
CA ASP A 7 -11.32 2.86 -2.20
C ASP A 7 -9.86 2.89 -2.65
N LEU A 8 -9.66 2.61 -3.94
CA LEU A 8 -8.32 2.57 -4.54
C LEU A 8 -7.64 3.94 -4.52
N LEU A 9 -8.42 5.03 -4.60
CA LEU A 9 -7.88 6.39 -4.63
C LEU A 9 -7.20 6.72 -3.31
N VAL A 10 -7.93 6.51 -2.20
CA VAL A 10 -7.40 6.78 -0.85
C VAL A 10 -6.19 5.91 -0.55
N ALA A 11 -6.22 4.62 -0.89
CA ALA A 11 -5.07 3.74 -0.68
C ALA A 11 -3.84 4.15 -1.50
N THR A 12 -4.06 4.58 -2.75
CA THR A 12 -2.97 5.09 -3.61
C THR A 12 -2.36 6.36 -3.04
N GLU A 13 -3.19 7.32 -2.62
CA GLU A 13 -2.73 8.57 -2.02
C GLU A 13 -1.94 8.31 -0.73
N GLN A 14 -2.48 7.48 0.17
CA GLN A 14 -1.81 7.14 1.43
C GLN A 14 -0.48 6.41 1.21
N SER A 15 -0.42 5.46 0.28
CA SER A 15 0.84 4.79 -0.06
C SER A 15 1.87 5.77 -0.63
N SER A 16 1.45 6.71 -1.49
CA SER A 16 2.34 7.72 -2.06
C SER A 16 2.88 8.70 -1.02
N MET A 17 2.01 9.17 -0.11
CA MET A 17 2.42 10.04 1.00
C MET A 17 3.40 9.32 1.93
N LEU A 18 3.12 8.06 2.26
CA LEU A 18 3.99 7.24 3.10
C LEU A 18 5.36 7.04 2.44
N SER A 19 5.39 6.65 1.16
CA SER A 19 6.62 6.50 0.38
C SER A 19 7.46 7.79 0.36
N SER A 20 6.81 8.93 0.15
CA SER A 20 7.47 10.24 0.15
C SER A 20 8.08 10.58 1.51
N ALA A 21 7.31 10.44 2.60
CA ALA A 21 7.79 10.72 3.95
C ALA A 21 8.98 9.82 4.34
N ILE A 22 9.01 8.57 3.88
CA ILE A 22 10.15 7.68 4.13
C ILE A 22 11.37 8.08 3.32
N SER A 23 11.19 8.51 2.06
CA SER A 23 12.28 9.04 1.25
C SER A 23 12.93 10.25 1.92
N GLU A 24 12.12 11.14 2.50
CA GLU A 24 12.61 12.27 3.30
C GLU A 24 13.40 11.80 4.53
N LEU A 25 12.87 10.82 5.29
CA LEU A 25 13.57 10.24 6.45
C LEU A 25 14.93 9.63 6.04
N ASP A 26 14.99 8.92 4.92
CA ASP A 26 16.23 8.33 4.43
C ASP A 26 17.28 9.39 4.06
N ASN A 27 16.84 10.52 3.51
CA ASN A 27 17.69 11.63 3.10
C ASN A 27 18.11 12.53 4.29
N SER A 28 17.26 12.68 5.31
CA SER A 28 17.59 13.45 6.53
C SER A 28 18.62 12.75 7.41
N ASN A 29 18.72 11.43 7.30
CA ASN A 29 19.59 10.60 8.15
C ASN A 29 21.06 10.53 7.69
N SER A 30 21.57 11.53 6.97
CA SER A 30 23.00 11.62 6.61
C SER A 30 23.85 11.99 7.82
N VAL A 31 24.26 10.98 8.60
CA VAL A 31 25.25 11.15 9.67
C VAL A 31 26.65 11.04 9.07
N THR A 32 27.34 12.17 8.91
CA THR A 32 28.76 12.16 8.54
C THR A 32 29.59 11.89 9.79
N LYS A 33 30.28 10.75 9.83
CA LYS A 33 31.18 10.40 10.94
C LYS A 33 32.45 11.26 10.84
N ASP A 34 32.72 12.08 11.85
CA ASP A 34 34.06 12.65 12.02
C ASP A 34 35.01 11.56 12.53
N MET A 35 35.85 11.05 11.63
CA MET A 35 36.88 10.05 11.95
C MET A 35 38.26 10.67 12.24
N GLN A 36 38.40 12.00 12.15
CA GLN A 36 39.69 12.69 12.32
C GLN A 36 39.94 13.17 13.75
N SER A 37 38.90 13.40 14.54
CA SER A 37 39.02 13.83 15.93
C SER A 37 39.61 12.71 16.82
N LYS A 38 40.91 12.79 17.13
CA LYS A 38 41.61 11.93 18.10
C LYS A 38 41.30 12.27 19.58
N LEU A 39 40.36 13.17 19.84
CA LEU A 39 39.87 13.40 21.21
C LEU A 39 39.11 12.13 21.62
N ASN A 40 39.51 11.48 22.71
CA ASN A 40 38.72 10.45 23.40
C ASN A 40 37.37 11.05 23.84
N GLY A 41 36.44 11.19 22.90
CA GLY A 41 35.19 11.91 23.04
C GLY A 41 34.01 10.95 23.05
N ASN A 42 33.57 10.60 24.25
CA ASN A 42 32.29 9.96 24.58
C ASN A 42 31.82 8.84 23.63
N GLU A 43 32.48 7.67 23.70
CA GLU A 43 32.09 6.45 22.96
C GLU A 43 30.59 6.11 23.09
N LYS A 44 29.96 6.44 24.22
CA LYS A 44 28.50 6.25 24.40
C LYS A 44 27.68 7.11 23.45
N ALA A 45 28.13 8.34 23.16
CA ALA A 45 27.44 9.22 22.21
C ALA A 45 27.57 8.68 20.77
N LYS A 46 28.75 8.16 20.40
CA LYS A 46 28.97 7.51 19.10
C LYS A 46 28.09 6.27 18.95
N GLU A 47 28.07 5.41 19.96
CA GLU A 47 27.22 4.22 19.97
C GLU A 47 25.73 4.60 19.85
N LEU A 48 25.28 5.65 20.57
CA LEU A 48 23.91 6.13 20.50
C LEU A 48 23.55 6.66 19.09
N ILE A 49 24.45 7.39 18.44
CA ILE A 49 24.26 7.89 17.08
C ILE A 49 24.15 6.73 16.09
N GLU A 50 25.01 5.71 16.22
CA GLU A 50 24.96 4.50 15.38
C GLU A 50 23.65 3.74 15.55
N LYS A 51 23.23 3.49 16.80
CA LYS A 51 21.94 2.86 17.08
C LYS A 51 20.77 3.67 16.52
N SER A 52 20.80 5.00 16.66
CA SER A 52 19.75 5.86 16.11
C SER A 52 19.67 5.75 14.59
N PHE A 53 20.81 5.70 13.91
CA PHE A 53 20.86 5.53 12.45
C PHE A 53 20.30 4.16 12.03
N ASP A 54 20.71 3.09 12.71
CA ASP A 54 20.23 1.73 12.43
C ASP A 54 18.72 1.60 12.65
N ILE A 55 18.19 2.19 13.73
CA ILE A 55 16.75 2.24 14.00
C ILE A 55 16.01 2.97 12.89
N SER A 56 16.49 4.14 12.47
CA SER A 56 15.85 4.89 11.37
C SER A 56 15.86 4.10 10.07
N LYS A 57 16.92 3.34 9.77
CA LYS A 57 16.96 2.46 8.59
C LYS A 57 15.97 1.31 8.70
N ALA A 58 15.87 0.67 9.86
CA ALA A 58 14.89 -0.38 10.10
C ALA A 58 13.44 0.14 9.97
N VAL A 59 13.15 1.31 10.53
CA VAL A 59 11.84 1.96 10.40
C VAL A 59 11.53 2.30 8.94
N SER A 60 12.49 2.90 8.21
CA SER A 60 12.36 3.19 6.79
C SER A 60 12.02 1.93 5.97
N GLN A 61 12.71 0.83 6.23
CA GLN A 61 12.48 -0.46 5.56
C GLN A 61 11.04 -0.96 5.79
N VAL A 62 10.59 -1.00 7.05
CA VAL A 62 9.24 -1.47 7.42
C VAL A 62 8.17 -0.61 6.79
N MET A 63 8.34 0.71 6.83
CA MET A 63 7.38 1.64 6.28
C MET A 63 7.29 1.54 4.75
N LYS A 64 8.41 1.26 4.05
CA LYS A 64 8.39 1.01 2.58
C LYS A 64 7.59 -0.25 2.25
N THR A 65 7.82 -1.32 3.01
CA THR A 65 7.04 -2.55 2.86
C THR A 65 5.56 -2.30 3.11
N MET A 66 5.21 -1.53 4.13
CA MET A 66 3.82 -1.18 4.44
C MET A 66 3.17 -0.38 3.31
N SER A 67 3.86 0.63 2.77
CA SER A 67 3.40 1.41 1.61
C SER A 67 3.07 0.52 0.42
N ASN A 68 3.98 -0.40 0.09
CA ASN A 68 3.78 -1.31 -1.05
C ASN A 68 2.64 -2.30 -0.79
N ASN A 69 2.55 -2.85 0.42
CA ASN A 69 1.47 -3.76 0.79
C ASN A 69 0.10 -3.09 0.72
N LEU A 70 -0.01 -1.83 1.17
CA LEU A 70 -1.26 -1.06 1.08
C LEU A 70 -1.71 -0.90 -0.38
N LEU A 71 -0.80 -0.46 -1.25
CA LEU A 71 -1.10 -0.25 -2.67
C LEU A 71 -1.50 -1.57 -3.36
N THR A 72 -0.67 -2.61 -3.24
CA THR A 72 -0.89 -3.89 -3.93
C THR A 72 -2.14 -4.62 -3.45
N THR A 73 -2.43 -4.58 -2.15
CA THR A 73 -3.64 -5.17 -1.58
C THR A 73 -4.87 -4.42 -2.07
N SER A 74 -4.83 -3.09 -2.10
CA SER A 74 -5.95 -2.29 -2.60
C SER A 74 -6.20 -2.51 -4.10
N GLN A 75 -5.14 -2.60 -4.91
CA GLN A 75 -5.27 -2.96 -6.33
C GLN A 75 -5.93 -4.32 -6.51
N SER A 76 -5.50 -5.33 -5.73
CA SER A 76 -6.07 -6.67 -5.77
C SER A 76 -7.56 -6.69 -5.39
N PHE A 77 -7.97 -5.92 -4.37
CA PHE A 77 -9.38 -5.79 -4.01
C PHE A 77 -10.18 -5.06 -5.10
N HIS A 78 -9.66 -3.99 -5.67
CA HIS A 78 -10.32 -3.28 -6.77
C HIS A 78 -10.57 -4.19 -7.97
N GLU A 79 -9.59 -5.02 -8.35
CA GLU A 79 -9.77 -6.01 -9.42
C GLU A 79 -10.90 -7.01 -9.11
N LYS A 80 -11.04 -7.42 -7.83
CA LYS A 80 -12.11 -8.30 -7.39
C LYS A 80 -13.47 -7.61 -7.41
N ASP A 81 -13.54 -6.34 -7.04
CA ASP A 81 -14.78 -5.57 -7.12
C ASP A 81 -15.28 -5.47 -8.55
N VAL A 82 -14.38 -5.17 -9.50
CA VAL A 82 -14.72 -5.12 -10.94
C VAL A 82 -15.17 -6.49 -11.45
N GLN A 83 -14.52 -7.58 -11.03
CA GLN A 83 -14.95 -8.94 -11.40
C GLN A 83 -16.36 -9.26 -10.90
N LEU A 84 -16.66 -8.91 -9.64
CA LEU A 84 -17.97 -9.14 -9.03
C LEU A 84 -19.07 -8.29 -9.69
N GLU A 85 -18.78 -7.03 -9.98
CA GLU A 85 -19.70 -6.12 -10.68
C GLU A 85 -20.10 -6.70 -12.05
N ASN A 86 -19.11 -7.13 -12.85
CA ASN A 86 -19.36 -7.78 -14.13
C ASN A 86 -20.18 -9.09 -13.99
N GLN A 87 -19.94 -9.89 -12.95
CA GLN A 87 -20.72 -11.11 -12.71
C GLN A 87 -22.18 -10.80 -12.35
N ILE A 88 -22.40 -9.78 -11.53
CA ILE A 88 -23.74 -9.33 -11.15
C ILE A 88 -24.49 -8.78 -12.36
N ASP A 89 -23.84 -7.95 -13.18
CA ASP A 89 -24.42 -7.40 -14.41
C ASP A 89 -24.85 -8.52 -15.37
N ASN A 90 -23.99 -9.53 -15.57
CA ASN A 90 -24.31 -10.70 -16.39
C ASN A 90 -25.48 -11.52 -15.85
N LEU A 91 -25.58 -11.68 -14.52
CA LEU A 91 -26.73 -12.35 -13.89
C LEU A 91 -28.03 -11.56 -14.07
N GLN A 92 -27.98 -10.23 -14.00
CA GLN A 92 -29.16 -9.39 -14.24
C GLN A 92 -29.60 -9.46 -15.71
N LEU A 93 -28.66 -9.50 -16.65
CA LEU A 93 -28.95 -9.68 -18.08
C LEU A 93 -29.57 -11.07 -18.36
N GLY A 94 -29.04 -12.14 -17.76
CA GLY A 94 -29.57 -13.50 -17.93
C GLY A 94 -30.95 -13.73 -17.31
N ASN A 95 -31.33 -12.98 -16.27
CA ASN A 95 -32.68 -13.03 -15.68
C ASN A 95 -33.73 -12.24 -16.50
N ASN A 96 -33.31 -11.36 -17.42
CA ASN A 96 -34.21 -10.67 -18.35
C ASN A 96 -34.64 -11.56 -19.52
N GLU A 97 -33.90 -12.64 -19.81
CA GLU A 97 -34.39 -13.77 -20.59
C GLU A 97 -35.25 -14.65 -19.68
N GLY A 98 -36.46 -14.16 -19.36
CA GLY A 98 -37.34 -14.82 -18.40
C GLY A 98 -37.50 -16.32 -18.67
N PHE A 99 -37.58 -17.13 -17.61
CA PHE A 99 -37.93 -18.55 -17.71
C PHE A 99 -39.28 -18.68 -18.42
N THR A 100 -39.28 -19.04 -19.71
CA THR A 100 -40.51 -19.41 -20.41
C THR A 100 -40.75 -20.89 -20.15
N LEU A 101 -41.91 -21.23 -19.56
CA LEU A 101 -42.35 -22.62 -19.36
C LEU A 101 -42.51 -23.40 -20.67
N ASN A 102 -42.42 -22.71 -21.82
CA ASN A 102 -42.69 -23.25 -23.16
C ASN A 102 -41.52 -23.06 -24.16
N GLY A 103 -40.30 -22.79 -23.70
CA GLY A 103 -39.13 -22.61 -24.57
C GLY A 103 -39.23 -21.38 -25.51
N PRO A 104 -38.21 -21.13 -26.35
CA PRO A 104 -38.24 -20.02 -27.29
C PRO A 104 -39.33 -20.26 -28.35
N VAL A 105 -40.26 -19.32 -28.48
CA VAL A 105 -41.24 -19.31 -29.57
C VAL A 105 -40.48 -19.03 -30.86
N LYS A 106 -40.25 -20.06 -31.67
CA LYS A 106 -39.75 -19.88 -33.04
C LYS A 106 -40.78 -19.07 -33.83
N GLN A 107 -40.41 -17.86 -34.27
CA GLN A 107 -41.06 -17.19 -35.39
C GLN A 107 -40.44 -17.66 -36.70
#